data_AF-A0A7W1QFH0-F1
#
_entry.id   AF-A0A7W1QFH0-F1
#
_cell.length_a   1.000
_cell.length_b   1.000
_cell.length_c   1.000
_cell.angle_alpha   90.00
_cell.angle_beta   90.00
_cell.angle_gamma   90.00
#
_symmetry.space_group_name_H-M   'P 1'
#
loop_
_entity.id
_entity.type
_entity.pdbx_description
1 polymer ?
#
loop_
_entity_poly.entity_id
_entity_poly.type
_entity_poly.pdbx_seq_one_letter_code
_entity_poly.pdbx_strand_id
1 'polypeptide(L)'
;MDDVDRRLLNLMQGSFPLQPRPYAAVASEALISEDEVLLRVRHLLDERIIRQVTPIYDTRALGYGSMLVAAKVDPEHPWRAAKIINSHPGVSHNYLRNHEFNMWFTLAVEGDSKLGLQGTLDLMQELTGATSIRQLPTLKLFKIRMELEMDGDTKSLSTEGEAQKPVDLEGVAYDELDKDIIRATQGDLPVVPEPYADAAANLGMTVDALLEHMEGMKERGILRRVAAILYHRRAGFSANGMGVWKVPDEKIAEFGPRMASFRGISHCYERPTYEDWPYSVFTMAHGRSKEECDAILDAIAGEFDISERATLYSSTEFKKIRLLYFTDDFKDWESEHGA
;
A
#
# COMPACT_ATOMS: atom_id res chain seq x y z
N MET A 1 0.43 -4.87 24.80
CA MET A 1 1.04 -3.64 24.28
C MET A 1 0.97 -2.58 25.36
N ASP A 2 2.13 -2.15 25.84
CA ASP A 2 2.27 -1.04 26.79
C ASP A 2 2.60 0.28 26.07
N ASP A 3 2.90 1.35 26.82
CA ASP A 3 3.22 2.67 26.27
C ASP A 3 4.58 2.71 25.54
N VAL A 4 5.52 1.84 25.92
CA VAL A 4 6.82 1.72 25.26
C VAL A 4 6.63 1.08 23.89
N ASP A 5 5.83 0.01 23.82
CA ASP A 5 5.50 -0.64 22.55
C ASP A 5 4.81 0.33 21.58
N ARG A 6 3.83 1.13 22.05
CA ARG A 6 3.18 2.15 21.20
C ARG A 6 4.17 3.16 20.64
N ARG A 7 5.12 3.62 21.47
CA ARG A 7 6.19 4.53 21.04
C ARG A 7 7.08 3.90 19.98
N LEU A 8 7.51 2.65 20.17
CA LEU A 8 8.30 1.91 19.18
C LEU A 8 7.55 1.78 17.85
N LEU A 9 6.26 1.43 17.89
CA LEU A 9 5.43 1.35 16.69
C LEU A 9 5.36 2.70 15.97
N ASN A 10 5.19 3.81 16.69
CA ASN A 10 5.15 5.14 16.08
C ASN A 10 6.49 5.50 15.40
N LEU A 11 7.62 5.24 16.06
CA LEU A 11 8.95 5.49 15.52
C LEU A 11 9.24 4.65 14.26
N MET A 12 8.89 3.37 14.29
CA MET A 12 9.24 2.43 13.22
C MET A 12 8.29 2.49 12.02
N GLN A 13 7.02 2.92 12.17
CA GLN A 13 6.07 3.03 11.06
C GLN A 13 6.38 4.19 10.10
N GLY A 14 6.85 5.31 10.65
CA GLY A 14 7.03 6.56 9.91
C GLY A 14 8.33 6.58 9.11
N SER A 15 9.46 6.38 9.81
CA SER A 15 10.80 6.54 9.25
C SER A 15 11.81 5.66 9.98
N PHE A 16 11.87 4.37 9.64
CA PHE A 16 12.90 3.48 10.18
C PHE A 16 14.27 3.87 9.60
N PRO A 17 15.32 4.06 10.42
CA PRO A 17 16.60 4.60 9.95
C PRO A 17 17.32 3.71 8.92
N LEU A 18 17.94 4.33 7.92
CA LEU A 18 18.94 3.72 7.03
C LEU A 18 20.33 3.93 7.64
N GLN A 19 20.69 3.09 8.62
CA GLN A 19 21.97 3.13 9.33
C GLN A 19 22.50 1.71 9.52
N PRO A 20 23.82 1.52 9.80
CA PRO A 20 24.37 0.19 10.06
C PRO A 20 23.68 -0.51 11.24
N ARG A 21 23.29 0.26 12.27
CA ARG A 21 22.60 -0.20 13.47
C ARG A 21 21.28 0.55 13.69
N PRO A 22 20.24 0.28 12.88
CA PRO A 22 19.03 1.09 12.89
C PRO A 22 18.20 0.90 14.16
N TYR A 23 18.28 -0.27 14.81
CA TYR A 23 17.62 -0.50 16.10
C TYR A 23 18.27 0.26 17.25
N ALA A 24 19.59 0.49 17.21
CA ALA A 24 20.27 1.38 18.17
C ALA A 24 19.79 2.83 18.04
N ALA A 25 19.57 3.31 16.81
CA ALA A 25 18.99 4.64 16.58
C ALA A 25 17.56 4.73 17.14
N VAL A 26 16.71 3.72 16.88
CA VAL A 26 15.37 3.64 17.49
C VAL A 26 15.44 3.60 19.02
N ALA A 27 16.39 2.85 19.59
CA ALA A 27 16.58 2.76 21.03
C ALA A 27 16.92 4.11 21.68
N SER A 28 17.82 4.86 21.03
CA SER A 28 18.18 6.22 21.45
C SER A 28 16.98 7.16 21.48
N GLU A 29 16.12 7.12 20.46
CA GLU A 29 14.91 7.95 20.41
C GLU A 29 13.83 7.49 21.39
N ALA A 30 13.71 6.17 21.61
CA ALA A 30 12.77 5.58 22.56
C ALA A 30 13.21 5.70 24.02
N LEU A 31 14.48 6.10 24.28
CA LEU A 31 15.11 6.16 25.60
C LEU A 31 15.17 4.80 26.33
N ILE A 32 15.42 3.72 25.58
CA ILE A 32 15.62 2.36 26.09
C ILE A 32 16.89 1.74 25.50
N SER A 33 17.29 0.55 25.95
CA SER A 33 18.45 -0.15 25.39
C SER A 33 18.14 -0.78 24.02
N GLU A 34 19.17 -0.98 23.18
CA GLU A 34 19.02 -1.70 21.90
C GLU A 34 18.51 -3.13 22.12
N ASP A 35 19.02 -3.83 23.14
CA ASP A 35 18.56 -5.18 23.49
C ASP A 35 17.07 -5.21 23.83
N GLU A 36 16.56 -4.18 24.54
CA GLU A 36 15.14 -4.06 24.84
C GLU A 36 14.30 -3.78 23.58
N VAL A 37 14.77 -2.91 22.66
CA VAL A 37 14.12 -2.70 21.36
C VAL A 37 14.02 -4.02 20.60
N LEU A 38 15.14 -4.73 20.44
CA LEU A 38 15.18 -5.98 19.69
C LEU A 38 14.23 -7.03 20.30
N LEU A 39 14.22 -7.16 21.63
CA LEU A 39 13.31 -8.06 22.34
C LEU A 39 11.84 -7.70 22.09
N ARG A 40 11.47 -6.43 22.24
CA ARG A 40 10.10 -5.95 22.05
C ARG A 40 9.63 -6.07 20.60
N VAL A 41 10.48 -5.71 19.63
CA VAL A 41 10.14 -5.83 18.21
C VAL A 41 9.91 -7.29 17.81
N ARG A 42 10.73 -8.22 18.29
CA ARG A 42 10.48 -9.66 18.08
C ARG A 42 9.15 -10.09 18.68
N HIS A 43 8.87 -9.70 19.92
CA HIS A 43 7.59 -10.00 20.56
C HIS A 43 6.40 -9.43 19.76
N LEU A 44 6.50 -8.21 19.26
CA LEU A 44 5.45 -7.58 18.45
C LEU A 44 5.26 -8.26 17.08
N LEU A 45 6.31 -8.85 16.49
CA LEU A 45 6.19 -9.70 15.31
C LEU A 45 5.50 -11.03 15.64
N ASP A 46 5.89 -11.68 16.74
CA ASP A 46 5.31 -12.96 17.19
C ASP A 46 3.82 -12.83 17.51
N GLU A 47 3.43 -11.74 18.18
CA GLU A 47 2.03 -11.39 18.46
C GLU A 47 1.27 -10.89 17.21
N ARG A 48 1.94 -10.84 16.06
CA ARG A 48 1.42 -10.32 14.78
C ARG A 48 0.80 -8.94 14.95
N ILE A 49 1.44 -8.07 15.73
CA ILE A 49 1.14 -6.63 15.76
C ILE A 49 1.92 -5.96 14.64
N ILE A 50 3.23 -6.21 14.58
CA ILE A 50 4.05 -5.93 13.41
C ILE A 50 3.91 -7.11 12.45
N ARG A 51 3.75 -6.80 11.17
CA ARG A 51 3.76 -7.77 10.08
C ARG A 51 5.18 -8.05 9.61
N GLN A 52 5.95 -6.99 9.36
CA GLN A 52 7.34 -7.03 8.92
C GLN A 52 7.95 -5.65 9.06
N VAL A 53 9.28 -5.58 9.15
CA VAL A 53 10.07 -4.36 8.91
C VAL A 53 10.73 -4.53 7.54
N THR A 54 10.59 -3.58 6.63
CA THR A 54 11.08 -3.78 5.25
C THR A 54 11.30 -2.46 4.51
N PRO A 55 12.26 -2.40 3.58
CA PRO A 55 12.32 -1.37 2.56
C PRO A 55 11.05 -1.32 1.69
N ILE A 56 10.57 -0.12 1.40
CA ILE A 56 9.38 0.12 0.61
C ILE A 56 9.79 0.81 -0.70
N TYR A 57 9.96 0.01 -1.74
CA TYR A 57 10.19 0.51 -3.09
C TYR A 57 8.92 1.05 -3.74
N ASP A 58 9.08 1.99 -4.67
CA ASP A 58 8.00 2.52 -5.49
C ASP A 58 7.83 1.73 -6.78
N THR A 59 6.66 1.12 -6.94
CA THR A 59 6.33 0.28 -8.10
C THR A 59 6.44 1.04 -9.42
N ARG A 60 6.04 2.32 -9.48
CA ARG A 60 6.07 3.12 -10.71
C ARG A 60 7.46 3.61 -11.02
N ALA A 61 8.25 3.99 -10.01
CA ALA A 61 9.65 4.34 -10.20
C ALA A 61 10.44 3.18 -10.86
N LEU A 62 10.06 1.94 -10.55
CA LEU A 62 10.62 0.72 -11.17
C LEU A 62 10.04 0.38 -12.55
N GLY A 63 9.17 1.22 -13.12
CA GLY A 63 8.60 1.03 -14.46
C GLY A 63 7.49 -0.03 -14.55
N TYR A 64 6.97 -0.53 -13.42
CA TYR A 64 5.83 -1.45 -13.44
C TYR A 64 4.54 -0.68 -13.74
N GLY A 65 3.75 -1.19 -14.69
CA GLY A 65 2.38 -0.75 -14.88
C GLY A 65 1.54 -1.20 -13.69
N SER A 66 0.77 -0.29 -13.05
CA SER A 66 -0.02 -0.62 -11.87
C SER A 66 -1.36 0.09 -11.82
N MET A 67 -2.42 -0.64 -11.48
CA MET A 67 -3.77 -0.10 -11.33
C MET A 67 -4.60 -0.79 -10.25
N LEU A 68 -5.66 -0.11 -9.83
CA LEU A 68 -6.77 -0.74 -9.13
C LEU A 68 -7.70 -1.36 -10.19
N VAL A 69 -8.26 -2.52 -9.88
CA VAL A 69 -9.18 -3.25 -10.75
C VAL A 69 -10.42 -3.59 -9.95
N ALA A 70 -11.59 -3.32 -10.53
CA ALA A 70 -12.87 -3.73 -9.97
C ALA A 70 -13.54 -4.71 -10.95
N ALA A 71 -13.88 -5.90 -10.49
CA ALA A 71 -14.47 -6.95 -11.29
C ALA A 71 -15.84 -7.35 -10.73
N LYS A 72 -16.78 -7.62 -11.65
CA LYS A 72 -18.10 -8.17 -11.35
C LYS A 72 -18.05 -9.68 -11.58
N VAL A 73 -17.89 -10.42 -10.48
CA VAL A 73 -17.79 -11.89 -10.46
C VAL A 73 -19.04 -12.51 -9.84
N ASP A 74 -19.20 -13.82 -9.98
CA ASP A 74 -20.30 -14.58 -9.33
C ASP A 74 -20.33 -14.29 -7.80
N PRO A 75 -21.40 -13.64 -7.29
CA PRO A 75 -21.53 -13.34 -5.87
C PRO A 75 -21.80 -14.57 -5.01
N GLU A 76 -22.28 -15.69 -5.57
CA GLU A 76 -22.50 -16.93 -4.83
C GLU A 76 -21.21 -17.71 -4.61
N HIS A 77 -20.26 -17.63 -5.57
CA HIS A 77 -18.98 -18.36 -5.51
C HIS A 77 -17.74 -17.47 -5.75
N PRO A 78 -17.58 -16.33 -5.05
CA PRO A 78 -16.53 -15.35 -5.35
C PRO A 78 -15.11 -15.89 -5.13
N TRP A 79 -14.95 -16.93 -4.30
CA TRP A 79 -13.66 -17.56 -4.03
C TRP A 79 -13.04 -18.24 -5.26
N ARG A 80 -13.84 -18.64 -6.26
CA ARG A 80 -13.34 -19.23 -7.51
C ARG A 80 -12.53 -18.21 -8.29
N ALA A 81 -13.11 -17.03 -8.52
CA ALA A 81 -12.43 -15.92 -9.15
C ALA A 81 -11.26 -15.41 -8.30
N ALA A 82 -11.44 -15.32 -6.98
CA ALA A 82 -10.37 -14.88 -6.08
C ALA A 82 -9.13 -15.78 -6.16
N LYS A 83 -9.29 -17.10 -6.26
CA LYS A 83 -8.17 -18.04 -6.39
C LYS A 83 -7.34 -17.76 -7.66
N ILE A 84 -8.01 -17.51 -8.78
CA ILE A 84 -7.37 -17.21 -10.07
C ILE A 84 -6.64 -15.86 -9.99
N ILE A 85 -7.34 -14.81 -9.55
CA ILE A 85 -6.76 -13.47 -9.37
C ILE A 85 -5.53 -13.53 -8.44
N ASN A 86 -5.62 -14.28 -7.34
CA ASN A 86 -4.54 -14.42 -6.38
C ASN A 86 -3.32 -15.17 -6.91
N SER A 87 -3.47 -15.99 -7.96
CA SER A 87 -2.35 -16.74 -8.55
C SER A 87 -1.34 -15.82 -9.23
N HIS A 88 -1.77 -14.66 -9.73
CA HIS A 88 -0.87 -13.74 -10.40
C HIS A 88 0.07 -13.05 -9.38
N PRO A 89 1.39 -13.05 -9.60
CA PRO A 89 2.38 -12.51 -8.66
C PRO A 89 2.22 -10.99 -8.47
N GLY A 90 1.87 -10.30 -9.56
CA GLY A 90 1.51 -8.88 -9.58
C GLY A 90 0.26 -8.46 -8.81
N VAL A 91 -0.55 -9.39 -8.28
CA VAL A 91 -1.71 -9.03 -7.45
C VAL A 91 -1.29 -8.92 -5.99
N SER A 92 -1.24 -7.69 -5.47
CA SER A 92 -0.82 -7.41 -4.09
C SER A 92 -1.97 -7.47 -3.10
N HIS A 93 -3.14 -6.97 -3.49
CA HIS A 93 -4.34 -6.87 -2.67
C HIS A 93 -5.50 -7.46 -3.44
N ASN A 94 -6.37 -8.22 -2.77
CA ASN A 94 -7.61 -8.71 -3.33
C ASN A 94 -8.70 -8.78 -2.24
N TYR A 95 -9.80 -8.07 -2.46
CA TYR A 95 -10.85 -7.83 -1.49
C TYR A 95 -12.23 -8.08 -2.10
N LEU A 96 -13.09 -8.77 -1.35
CA LEU A 96 -14.53 -8.74 -1.60
C LEU A 96 -15.11 -7.48 -0.98
N ARG A 97 -15.92 -6.73 -1.73
CA ARG A 97 -16.60 -5.52 -1.28
C ARG A 97 -18.11 -5.61 -1.50
N ASN A 98 -18.87 -4.83 -0.73
CA ASN A 98 -20.33 -4.75 -0.78
C ASN A 98 -20.85 -3.89 -1.95
N HIS A 99 -20.53 -4.27 -3.18
CA HIS A 99 -20.91 -3.55 -4.38
C HIS A 99 -21.13 -4.52 -5.55
N GLU A 100 -21.80 -4.07 -6.62
CA GLU A 100 -22.02 -4.88 -7.83
C GLU A 100 -20.70 -5.34 -8.46
N PHE A 101 -19.75 -4.41 -8.64
CA PHE A 101 -18.33 -4.73 -8.69
C PHE A 101 -17.87 -5.23 -7.32
N ASN A 102 -18.01 -6.53 -7.10
CA ASN A 102 -17.82 -7.17 -5.80
C ASN A 102 -16.35 -7.55 -5.54
N MET A 103 -15.52 -7.75 -6.57
CA MET A 103 -14.10 -8.13 -6.39
C MET A 103 -13.18 -6.95 -6.73
N TRP A 104 -12.29 -6.58 -5.80
CA TRP A 104 -11.39 -5.44 -5.94
C TRP A 104 -9.95 -5.85 -5.69
N PHE A 105 -9.09 -5.67 -6.68
CA PHE A 105 -7.69 -6.04 -6.56
C PHE A 105 -6.74 -5.00 -7.15
N THR A 106 -5.52 -4.96 -6.64
CA THR A 106 -4.46 -4.11 -7.18
C THR A 106 -3.49 -4.98 -7.95
N LEU A 107 -3.38 -4.71 -9.25
CA LEU A 107 -2.51 -5.42 -10.18
C LEU A 107 -1.32 -4.53 -10.53
N ALA A 108 -0.13 -5.10 -10.48
CA ALA A 108 1.06 -4.58 -11.11
C ALA A 108 1.60 -5.57 -12.13
N VAL A 109 2.21 -5.09 -13.20
CA VAL A 109 2.80 -5.89 -14.28
C VAL A 109 4.15 -5.29 -14.66
N GLU A 110 5.12 -6.15 -14.94
CA GLU A 110 6.48 -5.77 -15.35
C GLU A 110 6.47 -5.01 -16.68
N GLY A 111 7.41 -4.07 -16.84
CA GLY A 111 7.50 -3.26 -18.06
C GLY A 111 7.82 -4.08 -19.33
N ASP A 112 8.46 -5.25 -19.17
CA ASP A 112 8.82 -6.19 -20.23
C ASP A 112 7.89 -7.41 -20.32
N SER A 113 6.76 -7.39 -19.61
CA SER A 113 5.69 -8.39 -19.70
C SER A 113 5.21 -8.58 -21.14
N LYS A 114 5.01 -9.84 -21.56
CA LYS A 114 4.52 -10.15 -22.91
C LYS A 114 3.05 -9.84 -23.09
N LEU A 115 2.24 -10.11 -22.06
CA LEU A 115 0.82 -9.80 -22.07
C LEU A 115 0.57 -8.30 -21.86
N GLY A 116 1.48 -7.64 -21.16
CA GLY A 116 1.28 -6.30 -20.65
C GLY A 116 0.07 -6.23 -19.72
N LEU A 117 -0.20 -5.02 -19.22
CA LEU A 117 -1.28 -4.83 -18.25
C LEU A 117 -2.68 -5.16 -18.82
N GLN A 118 -2.92 -4.84 -20.09
CA GLN A 118 -4.19 -5.13 -20.77
C GLN A 118 -4.38 -6.63 -21.02
N GLY A 119 -3.39 -7.31 -21.61
CA GLY A 119 -3.51 -8.74 -21.91
C GLY A 119 -3.65 -9.59 -20.65
N THR A 120 -2.98 -9.22 -19.55
CA THR A 120 -3.18 -9.87 -18.25
C THR A 120 -4.62 -9.73 -17.76
N LEU A 121 -5.25 -8.56 -17.94
CA LEU A 121 -6.64 -8.35 -17.53
C LEU A 121 -7.63 -9.11 -18.40
N ASP A 122 -7.40 -9.16 -19.72
CA ASP A 122 -8.24 -9.91 -20.65
C ASP A 122 -8.24 -11.40 -20.27
N LEU A 123 -7.04 -11.95 -20.03
CA LEU A 123 -6.87 -13.33 -19.57
C LEU A 123 -7.52 -13.57 -18.19
N MET A 124 -7.34 -12.66 -17.24
CA MET A 124 -8.02 -12.76 -15.94
C MET A 124 -9.54 -12.71 -16.08
N GLN A 125 -10.07 -11.88 -16.97
CA GLN A 125 -11.52 -11.80 -17.21
C GLN A 125 -12.07 -13.12 -17.71
N GLU A 126 -11.40 -13.73 -18.70
CA GLU A 126 -11.76 -15.03 -19.25
C GLU A 126 -11.72 -16.12 -18.18
N LEU A 127 -10.57 -16.28 -17.49
CA LEU A 127 -10.38 -17.34 -16.50
C LEU A 127 -11.34 -17.23 -15.31
N THR A 128 -11.62 -16.00 -14.86
CA THR A 128 -12.54 -15.76 -13.73
C THR A 128 -14.01 -15.85 -14.11
N GLY A 129 -14.34 -15.77 -15.40
CA GLY A 129 -15.71 -15.61 -15.89
C GLY A 129 -16.32 -14.28 -15.48
N ALA A 130 -15.51 -13.24 -15.22
CA ALA A 130 -16.02 -11.93 -14.82
C ALA A 130 -16.83 -11.30 -15.95
N THR A 131 -18.06 -10.92 -15.64
CA THR A 131 -18.98 -10.30 -16.62
C THR A 131 -18.57 -8.88 -17.00
N SER A 132 -17.77 -8.24 -16.16
CA SER A 132 -17.28 -6.87 -16.35
C SER A 132 -16.04 -6.62 -15.51
N ILE A 133 -15.05 -5.91 -16.08
CA ILE A 133 -13.86 -5.42 -15.40
C ILE A 133 -13.73 -3.91 -15.64
N ARG A 134 -13.40 -3.17 -14.58
CA ARG A 134 -13.10 -1.74 -14.64
C ARG A 134 -11.64 -1.52 -14.30
N GLN A 135 -10.94 -0.90 -15.25
CA GLN A 135 -9.56 -0.48 -15.12
C GLN A 135 -9.53 0.87 -14.43
N LEU A 136 -8.97 0.93 -13.23
CA LEU A 136 -8.96 2.16 -12.45
C LEU A 136 -7.50 2.55 -12.21
N PRO A 137 -6.72 2.95 -13.24
CA PRO A 137 -5.39 3.50 -13.03
C PRO A 137 -5.47 4.77 -12.19
N THR A 138 -4.37 5.11 -11.50
CA THR A 138 -4.27 6.40 -10.82
C THR A 138 -3.94 7.46 -11.86
N LEU A 139 -4.83 8.44 -12.04
CA LEU A 139 -4.57 9.61 -12.88
C LEU A 139 -3.80 10.67 -12.10
N LYS A 140 -4.18 10.88 -10.84
CA LYS A 140 -3.50 11.79 -9.91
C LYS A 140 -3.46 11.21 -8.50
N LEU A 141 -2.32 11.36 -7.84
CA LEU A 141 -2.10 10.93 -6.47
C LEU A 141 -2.16 12.15 -5.55
N PHE A 142 -3.19 12.24 -4.71
CA PHE A 142 -3.32 13.32 -3.73
C PHE A 142 -2.67 12.98 -2.38
N LYS A 143 -2.76 11.72 -1.95
CA LYS A 143 -2.12 11.22 -0.72
C LYS A 143 -1.90 9.71 -0.74
N ILE A 144 -0.75 9.28 -0.25
CA ILE A 144 -0.42 7.88 0.06
C ILE A 144 0.43 7.84 1.32
N ARG A 145 -0.22 7.89 2.47
CA ARG A 145 0.48 7.77 3.75
C ARG A 145 -0.44 7.18 4.78
N MET A 146 -0.09 5.97 5.21
CA MET A 146 -0.80 5.27 6.25
C MET A 146 0.05 5.35 7.51
N GLU A 147 -0.33 6.28 8.39
CA GLU A 147 0.20 6.42 9.74
C GLU A 147 -0.98 6.32 10.69
N LEU A 148 -0.98 5.25 11.47
CA LEU A 148 -1.98 5.06 12.49
C LEU A 148 -1.51 5.78 13.74
N GLU A 149 -2.17 6.87 14.11
CA GLU A 149 -1.93 7.50 15.41
C GLU A 149 -2.42 6.54 16.51
N MET A 150 -1.47 5.98 17.26
CA MET A 150 -1.76 5.01 18.32
C MET A 150 -2.35 5.67 19.59
N ASP A 151 -2.20 7.00 19.73
CA ASP A 151 -2.53 7.76 20.94
C ASP A 151 -3.65 8.81 20.76
N GLY A 152 -4.35 8.83 19.61
CA GLY A 152 -5.32 9.88 19.25
C GLY A 152 -6.78 9.66 19.69
N ASP A 153 -7.50 10.76 19.95
CA ASP A 153 -8.96 10.78 20.16
C ASP A 153 -9.72 10.66 18.83
N THR A 154 -10.79 9.87 18.82
CA THR A 154 -11.59 9.50 17.65
C THR A 154 -12.14 10.72 16.90
N LYS A 155 -12.49 11.78 17.62
CA LYS A 155 -13.04 13.02 17.04
C LYS A 155 -12.06 13.78 16.15
N SER A 156 -10.76 13.54 16.32
CA SER A 156 -9.74 14.21 15.48
C SER A 156 -9.70 13.66 14.06
N LEU A 157 -10.15 12.42 13.82
CA LEU A 157 -10.06 11.75 12.53
C LEU A 157 -10.93 12.42 11.44
N SER A 158 -12.02 13.09 11.82
CA SER A 158 -12.92 13.80 10.89
C SER A 158 -12.52 15.26 10.64
N THR A 159 -11.32 15.69 11.05
CA THR A 159 -10.85 17.07 10.86
C THR A 159 -9.92 17.20 9.65
N GLU A 160 -10.01 18.35 8.96
CA GLU A 160 -9.12 18.74 7.86
C GLU A 160 -7.72 19.07 8.40
N GLY A 161 -6.68 18.52 7.77
CA GLY A 161 -5.28 18.85 8.01
C GLY A 161 -4.71 19.76 6.92
N GLU A 162 -3.39 19.90 6.87
CA GLU A 162 -2.74 20.62 5.77
C GLU A 162 -2.76 19.81 4.47
N ALA A 163 -3.24 20.42 3.39
CA ALA A 163 -3.23 19.81 2.07
C ALA A 163 -1.80 19.76 1.50
N GLN A 164 -1.42 18.59 0.97
CA GLN A 164 -0.14 18.40 0.29
C GLN A 164 -0.33 18.48 -1.22
N LYS A 165 0.74 18.88 -1.94
CA LYS A 165 0.73 18.90 -3.40
C LYS A 165 0.70 17.47 -3.94
N PRO A 166 -0.05 17.20 -5.03
CA PRO A 166 -0.02 15.92 -5.71
C PRO A 166 1.39 15.55 -6.17
N VAL A 167 1.69 14.25 -6.18
CA VAL A 167 2.98 13.71 -6.64
C VAL A 167 2.89 13.31 -8.10
N ASP A 168 3.89 13.69 -8.89
CA ASP A 168 4.02 13.28 -10.30
C ASP A 168 4.51 11.83 -10.40
N LEU A 169 4.02 11.10 -11.40
CA LEU A 169 4.05 9.63 -11.45
C LEU A 169 5.03 9.08 -12.50
N GLU A 170 6.04 9.85 -12.89
CA GLU A 170 7.02 9.43 -13.90
C GLU A 170 7.99 8.35 -13.38
N GLY A 171 8.41 7.47 -14.28
CA GLY A 171 9.41 6.44 -14.00
C GLY A 171 10.80 7.06 -13.80
N VAL A 172 11.62 6.40 -13.00
CA VAL A 172 12.99 6.86 -12.70
C VAL A 172 13.97 5.90 -13.35
N ALA A 173 15.10 6.42 -13.87
CA ALA A 173 16.16 5.55 -14.38
C ALA A 173 16.81 4.76 -13.23
N TYR A 174 16.89 3.45 -13.39
CA TYR A 174 17.57 2.51 -12.48
C TYR A 174 18.44 1.54 -13.29
N ASP A 175 19.45 0.98 -12.65
CA ASP A 175 20.42 0.05 -13.26
C ASP A 175 20.35 -1.38 -12.70
N GLU A 176 21.26 -2.26 -13.10
CA GLU A 176 21.30 -3.64 -12.59
C GLU A 176 21.69 -3.72 -11.11
N LEU A 177 22.52 -2.79 -10.63
CA LEU A 177 22.89 -2.75 -9.22
C LEU A 177 21.69 -2.36 -8.35
N ASP A 178 20.86 -1.42 -8.82
CA ASP A 178 19.58 -1.10 -8.18
C ASP A 178 18.68 -2.35 -8.08
N LYS A 179 18.57 -3.14 -9.15
CA LYS A 179 17.78 -4.38 -9.15
C LYS A 179 18.32 -5.40 -8.15
N ASP A 180 19.64 -5.58 -8.10
CA ASP A 180 20.26 -6.55 -7.20
C ASP A 180 20.12 -6.14 -5.73
N ILE A 181 20.25 -4.85 -5.43
CA ILE A 181 19.98 -4.31 -4.08
C ILE A 181 18.51 -4.50 -3.72
N ILE A 182 17.58 -4.24 -4.64
CA ILE A 182 16.15 -4.48 -4.41
C ILE A 182 15.90 -5.95 -4.10
N ARG A 183 16.44 -6.88 -4.90
CA ARG A 183 16.32 -8.32 -4.65
C ARG A 183 16.85 -8.72 -3.29
N ALA A 184 18.01 -8.20 -2.88
CA ALA A 184 18.65 -8.53 -1.62
C ALA A 184 17.93 -7.96 -0.39
N THR A 185 17.16 -6.87 -0.54
CA THR A 185 16.64 -6.09 0.60
C THR A 185 15.12 -5.98 0.66
N GLN A 186 14.38 -6.31 -0.40
CA GLN A 186 12.91 -6.20 -0.45
C GLN A 186 12.16 -7.19 0.46
N GLY A 187 12.88 -8.13 1.06
CA GLY A 187 12.36 -9.08 2.04
C GLY A 187 12.14 -8.46 3.43
N ASP A 188 11.94 -9.33 4.41
CA ASP A 188 11.84 -8.93 5.81
C ASP A 188 13.24 -8.59 6.35
N LEU A 189 13.36 -7.41 6.94
CA LEU A 189 14.57 -6.96 7.61
C LEU A 189 14.71 -7.72 8.94
N PRO A 190 15.83 -8.43 9.18
CA PRO A 190 15.98 -9.24 10.38
C PRO A 190 16.07 -8.37 11.64
N VAL A 191 15.50 -8.84 12.75
CA VAL A 191 15.55 -8.12 14.04
C VAL A 191 16.85 -8.45 14.78
N VAL A 192 17.96 -7.90 14.26
CA VAL A 192 19.32 -8.03 14.77
C VAL A 192 20.02 -6.67 14.75
N PRO A 193 21.13 -6.46 15.47
CA PRO A 193 21.79 -5.16 15.52
C PRO A 193 22.24 -4.62 14.16
N GLU A 194 22.73 -5.48 13.26
CA GLU A 194 23.28 -5.10 11.95
C GLU A 194 22.52 -5.79 10.81
N PRO A 195 21.28 -5.36 10.53
CA PRO A 195 20.36 -6.13 9.68
C PRO A 195 20.67 -6.06 8.19
N TYR A 196 21.55 -5.15 7.76
CA TYR A 196 22.00 -5.01 6.37
C TYR A 196 23.27 -5.82 6.05
N ALA A 197 23.90 -6.44 7.06
CA ALA A 197 25.18 -7.14 6.90
C ALA A 197 25.09 -8.31 5.89
N ASP A 198 24.06 -9.15 6.01
CA ASP A 198 23.87 -10.30 5.12
C ASP A 198 23.60 -9.88 3.68
N ALA A 199 22.78 -8.83 3.48
CA ALA A 199 22.51 -8.28 2.15
C ALA A 199 23.79 -7.73 1.51
N ALA A 200 24.59 -6.96 2.25
CA ALA A 200 25.85 -6.42 1.77
C ALA A 200 26.85 -7.54 1.41
N ALA A 201 26.96 -8.57 2.25
CA ALA A 201 27.81 -9.73 2.00
C ALA A 201 27.39 -10.50 0.74
N ASN A 202 26.09 -10.73 0.55
CA ASN A 202 25.55 -11.41 -0.64
C ASN A 202 25.82 -10.64 -1.93
N LEU A 203 25.88 -9.31 -1.86
CA LEU A 203 26.20 -8.41 -2.97
C LEU A 203 27.72 -8.18 -3.15
N GLY A 204 28.55 -8.72 -2.27
CA GLY A 204 30.00 -8.54 -2.31
C GLY A 204 30.47 -7.11 -2.02
N MET A 205 29.72 -6.34 -1.23
CA MET A 205 30.03 -4.95 -0.87
C MET A 205 30.04 -4.72 0.65
N THR A 206 30.54 -3.55 1.07
CA THR A 206 30.47 -3.14 2.49
C THR A 206 29.07 -2.67 2.86
N VAL A 207 28.72 -2.74 4.15
CA VAL A 207 27.44 -2.20 4.65
C VAL A 207 27.33 -0.70 4.36
N ASP A 208 28.41 0.05 4.51
CA ASP A 208 28.43 1.49 4.22
C ASP A 208 28.11 1.78 2.75
N ALA A 209 28.70 1.02 1.82
CA ALA A 209 28.43 1.19 0.39
C ALA A 209 26.99 0.83 0.03
N LEU A 210 26.43 -0.23 0.63
CA LEU A 210 25.03 -0.59 0.46
C LEU A 210 24.10 0.53 0.94
N LEU A 211 24.34 1.06 2.14
CA LEU A 211 23.52 2.11 2.73
C LEU A 211 23.63 3.43 1.95
N GLU A 212 24.83 3.81 1.51
CA GLU A 212 25.04 4.98 0.64
C GLU A 212 24.23 4.85 -0.66
N HIS A 213 24.27 3.66 -1.29
CA HIS A 213 23.49 3.40 -2.50
C HIS A 213 21.98 3.43 -2.24
N MET A 214 21.51 2.84 -1.14
CA MET A 214 20.10 2.88 -0.74
C MET A 214 19.61 4.32 -0.45
N GLU A 215 20.45 5.18 0.13
CA GLU A 215 20.11 6.60 0.30
C GLU A 215 20.02 7.31 -1.06
N GLY A 216 20.95 7.04 -1.98
CA GLY A 216 20.86 7.54 -3.36
C GLY A 216 19.62 7.04 -4.12
N MET A 217 19.17 5.81 -3.89
CA MET A 217 17.89 5.30 -4.39
C MET A 217 16.69 6.05 -3.79
N LYS A 218 16.79 6.46 -2.52
CA LYS A 218 15.75 7.22 -1.83
C LYS A 218 15.67 8.65 -2.34
N GLU A 219 16.79 9.31 -2.58
CA GLU A 219 16.86 10.63 -3.23
C GLU A 219 16.25 10.61 -4.63
N ARG A 220 16.51 9.53 -5.39
CA ARG A 220 15.91 9.30 -6.71
C ARG A 220 14.43 8.91 -6.66
N GLY A 221 13.86 8.63 -5.49
CA GLY A 221 12.46 8.22 -5.34
C GLY A 221 12.18 6.74 -5.62
N ILE A 222 13.20 5.91 -5.84
CA ILE A 222 13.07 4.45 -6.01
C ILE A 222 12.73 3.80 -4.66
N LEU A 223 13.48 4.15 -3.61
CA LEU A 223 13.22 3.72 -2.23
C LEU A 223 12.41 4.78 -1.49
N ARG A 224 11.15 4.51 -1.16
CA ARG A 224 10.32 5.52 -0.45
C ARG A 224 10.72 5.68 1.00
N ARG A 225 10.92 4.56 1.71
CA ARG A 225 11.34 4.51 3.12
C ARG A 225 11.59 3.06 3.54
N VAL A 226 12.18 2.88 4.72
CA VAL A 226 12.09 1.63 5.48
C VAL A 226 11.06 1.83 6.59
N ALA A 227 10.21 0.84 6.84
CA ALA A 227 9.21 0.95 7.90
C ALA A 227 8.76 -0.41 8.46
N ALA A 228 8.31 -0.39 9.71
CA ALA A 228 7.48 -1.44 10.28
C ALA A 228 6.06 -1.33 9.71
N ILE A 229 5.58 -2.40 9.09
CA ILE A 229 4.22 -2.53 8.59
C ILE A 229 3.38 -3.22 9.66
N LEU A 230 2.22 -2.66 10.00
CA LEU A 230 1.37 -3.22 11.06
C LEU A 230 0.22 -4.07 10.52
N TYR A 231 -0.25 -5.00 11.36
CA TYR A 231 -1.57 -5.57 11.20
C TYR A 231 -2.62 -4.60 11.74
N HIS A 232 -3.16 -3.72 10.89
CA HIS A 232 -4.05 -2.63 11.29
C HIS A 232 -5.23 -3.06 12.19
N ARG A 233 -5.84 -4.23 11.93
CA ARG A 233 -6.92 -4.77 12.77
C ARG A 233 -6.46 -5.07 14.20
N ARG A 234 -5.24 -5.60 14.37
CA ARG A 234 -4.63 -5.90 15.69
C ARG A 234 -4.09 -4.64 16.35
N ALA A 235 -3.78 -3.60 15.56
CA ALA A 235 -3.43 -2.27 16.03
C ALA A 235 -4.65 -1.39 16.41
N GLY A 236 -5.88 -1.92 16.35
CA GLY A 236 -7.09 -1.22 16.79
C GLY A 236 -7.94 -0.58 15.68
N PHE A 237 -7.50 -0.65 14.42
CA PHE A 237 -8.23 -0.10 13.26
C PHE A 237 -8.93 -1.24 12.51
N SER A 238 -10.14 -1.57 12.96
CA SER A 238 -10.87 -2.74 12.48
C SER A 238 -11.65 -2.49 11.19
N ALA A 239 -12.00 -1.24 10.89
CA ALA A 239 -12.82 -0.85 9.74
C ALA A 239 -12.01 -0.09 8.67
N ASN A 240 -12.32 -0.39 7.42
CA ASN A 240 -11.69 0.21 6.24
C ASN A 240 -12.81 0.49 5.23
N GLY A 241 -13.16 1.76 5.06
CA GLY A 241 -14.15 2.21 4.10
C GLY A 241 -13.47 2.87 2.90
N MET A 242 -13.68 2.34 1.69
CA MET A 242 -13.26 3.07 0.48
C MET A 242 -14.42 3.97 0.07
N GLY A 243 -14.29 5.27 0.30
CA GLY A 243 -15.19 6.28 -0.24
C GLY A 243 -14.92 6.47 -1.72
N VAL A 244 -15.97 6.42 -2.53
CA VAL A 244 -15.92 6.70 -3.97
C VAL A 244 -16.87 7.84 -4.27
N TRP A 245 -16.39 8.84 -5.00
CA TRP A 245 -17.03 10.16 -5.08
C TRP A 245 -17.17 10.60 -6.52
N LYS A 246 -18.37 11.03 -6.91
CA LYS A 246 -18.61 11.67 -8.19
C LYS A 246 -18.33 13.16 -8.02
N VAL A 247 -17.10 13.54 -8.34
CA VAL A 247 -16.65 14.94 -8.28
C VAL A 247 -16.67 15.53 -9.69
N PRO A 248 -17.28 16.71 -9.91
CA PRO A 248 -17.20 17.41 -11.20
C PRO A 248 -15.75 17.63 -11.61
N ASP A 249 -15.42 17.40 -12.88
CA ASP A 249 -14.04 17.39 -13.38
C ASP A 249 -13.28 18.68 -13.05
N GLU A 250 -13.95 19.83 -13.17
CA GLU A 250 -13.40 21.15 -12.86
C GLU A 250 -13.11 21.38 -11.37
N LYS A 251 -13.69 20.56 -10.48
CA LYS A 251 -13.51 20.63 -9.03
C LYS A 251 -12.50 19.62 -8.50
N ILE A 252 -12.12 18.60 -9.26
CA ILE A 252 -11.21 17.55 -8.79
C ILE A 252 -9.87 18.12 -8.29
N ALA A 253 -9.29 19.08 -9.01
CA ALA A 253 -8.02 19.69 -8.64
C ALA A 253 -8.09 20.50 -7.32
N GLU A 254 -9.28 21.03 -6.99
CA GLU A 254 -9.55 21.77 -5.76
C GLU A 254 -9.89 20.81 -4.61
N PHE A 255 -10.80 19.87 -4.86
CA PHE A 255 -11.36 18.99 -3.83
C PHE A 255 -10.40 17.87 -3.45
N GLY A 256 -9.72 17.25 -4.41
CA GLY A 256 -8.84 16.10 -4.18
C GLY A 256 -7.80 16.32 -3.06
N PRO A 257 -6.97 17.37 -3.11
CA PRO A 257 -6.00 17.67 -2.04
C PRO A 257 -6.63 17.96 -0.68
N ARG A 258 -7.80 18.62 -0.67
CA ARG A 258 -8.53 18.93 0.57
C ARG A 258 -9.20 17.70 1.18
N MET A 259 -9.83 16.86 0.37
CA MET A 259 -10.34 15.55 0.80
C MET A 259 -9.23 14.66 1.36
N ALA A 260 -8.03 14.75 0.78
CA ALA A 260 -6.86 14.01 1.24
C ALA A 260 -6.31 14.49 2.59
N SER A 261 -6.50 15.76 2.95
CA SER A 261 -5.95 16.32 4.17
C SER A 261 -6.71 15.90 5.43
N PHE A 262 -7.93 15.34 5.29
CA PHE A 262 -8.66 14.75 6.41
C PHE A 262 -7.82 13.68 7.13
N ARG A 263 -7.70 13.78 8.46
CA ARG A 263 -6.82 12.91 9.25
C ARG A 263 -7.16 11.42 9.12
N GLY A 264 -8.45 11.09 9.06
CA GLY A 264 -8.95 9.74 8.88
C GLY A 264 -8.75 9.15 7.48
N ILE A 265 -8.29 9.95 6.51
CA ILE A 265 -8.01 9.51 5.13
C ILE A 265 -6.52 9.18 4.97
N SER A 266 -6.21 7.92 4.67
CA SER A 266 -4.82 7.48 4.46
C SER A 266 -4.38 7.57 2.99
N HIS A 267 -5.32 7.44 2.07
CA HIS A 267 -5.06 7.50 0.64
C HIS A 267 -6.16 8.28 -0.07
N CYS A 268 -5.76 9.06 -1.07
CA CYS A 268 -6.68 9.79 -1.92
C CYS A 268 -6.15 9.81 -3.36
N TYR A 269 -6.98 9.39 -4.32
CA TYR A 269 -6.62 9.23 -5.73
C TYR A 269 -7.71 9.78 -6.65
N GLU A 270 -7.29 10.34 -7.78
CA GLU A 270 -8.12 10.53 -8.97
C GLU A 270 -7.99 9.31 -9.89
N ARG A 271 -9.12 8.83 -10.43
CA ARG A 271 -9.24 7.66 -11.31
C ARG A 271 -10.26 7.93 -12.42
N PRO A 272 -10.21 7.21 -13.55
CA PRO A 272 -11.18 7.43 -14.63
C PRO A 272 -12.60 7.00 -14.24
N THR A 273 -13.57 7.56 -14.96
CA THR A 273 -14.99 7.21 -14.87
C THR A 273 -15.43 6.37 -16.07
N TYR A 274 -16.56 5.67 -15.90
CA TYR A 274 -17.22 4.86 -16.91
C TYR A 274 -18.74 5.06 -16.80
N GLU A 275 -19.51 4.61 -17.81
CA GLU A 275 -20.97 4.72 -17.81
C GLU A 275 -21.62 4.08 -16.57
N ASP A 276 -21.13 2.90 -16.16
CA ASP A 276 -21.55 2.16 -14.97
C ASP A 276 -20.62 2.38 -13.77
N TRP A 277 -19.70 3.35 -13.84
CA TRP A 277 -18.81 3.73 -12.74
C TRP A 277 -18.52 5.25 -12.74
N PRO A 278 -19.41 6.08 -12.16
CA PRO A 278 -19.30 7.54 -12.26
C PRO A 278 -18.36 8.18 -11.24
N TYR A 279 -17.62 7.41 -10.43
CA TYR A 279 -16.81 7.95 -9.33
C TYR A 279 -15.37 8.24 -9.76
N SER A 280 -14.98 9.52 -9.72
CA SER A 280 -13.67 10.03 -10.17
C SER A 280 -12.64 10.15 -9.04
N VAL A 281 -13.08 10.37 -7.79
CA VAL A 281 -12.21 10.48 -6.62
C VAL A 281 -12.41 9.30 -5.69
N PHE A 282 -11.33 8.79 -5.11
CA PHE A 282 -11.31 7.64 -4.20
C PHE A 282 -10.58 8.03 -2.91
N THR A 283 -11.21 7.84 -1.75
CA THR A 283 -10.59 8.04 -0.44
C THR A 283 -10.61 6.75 0.39
N MET A 284 -9.50 6.45 1.07
CA MET A 284 -9.43 5.33 2.01
C MET A 284 -9.56 5.84 3.44
N ALA A 285 -10.74 5.66 4.03
CA ALA A 285 -11.02 5.96 5.42
C ALA A 285 -10.65 4.78 6.33
N HIS A 286 -9.91 5.05 7.39
CA HIS A 286 -9.62 4.08 8.45
C HIS A 286 -10.21 4.54 9.77
N GLY A 287 -10.92 3.63 10.43
CA GLY A 287 -11.54 3.86 11.72
C GLY A 287 -11.49 2.62 12.59
N ARG A 288 -11.78 2.80 13.86
CA ARG A 288 -11.92 1.70 14.83
C ARG A 288 -13.23 0.95 14.62
N SER A 289 -14.22 1.59 14.01
CA SER A 289 -15.51 0.99 13.62
C SER A 289 -16.01 1.52 12.26
N LYS A 290 -17.08 0.90 11.72
CA LYS A 290 -17.70 1.38 10.47
C LYS A 290 -18.31 2.75 10.65
N GLU A 291 -18.92 3.01 11.81
CA GLU A 291 -19.54 4.29 12.16
C GLU A 291 -18.50 5.42 12.17
N GLU A 292 -17.27 5.15 12.60
CA GLU A 292 -16.18 6.13 12.50
C GLU A 292 -15.76 6.39 11.05
N CYS A 293 -15.64 5.34 10.24
CA CYS A 293 -15.37 5.50 8.80
C CYS A 293 -16.48 6.31 8.12
N ASP A 294 -17.75 5.98 8.39
CA ASP A 294 -18.89 6.71 7.83
C ASP A 294 -18.91 8.16 8.31
N ALA A 295 -18.62 8.44 9.59
CA ALA A 295 -18.53 9.82 10.08
C ALA A 295 -17.45 10.65 9.39
N ILE A 296 -16.28 10.06 9.08
CA ILE A 296 -15.23 10.73 8.30
C ILE A 296 -15.74 11.04 6.88
N LEU A 297 -16.39 10.06 6.23
CA LEU A 297 -16.91 10.22 4.88
C LEU A 297 -18.12 11.17 4.82
N ASP A 298 -18.98 11.19 5.84
CA ASP A 298 -20.10 12.14 5.93
C ASP A 298 -19.61 13.57 6.14
N ALA A 299 -18.55 13.76 6.94
CA ALA A 299 -17.93 15.07 7.10
C ALA A 299 -17.36 15.59 5.78
N ILE A 300 -16.69 14.75 5.00
CA ILE A 300 -16.20 15.09 3.66
C ILE A 300 -17.38 15.41 2.74
N ALA A 301 -18.43 14.59 2.72
CA ALA A 301 -19.61 14.82 1.88
C ALA A 301 -20.26 16.18 2.16
N GLY A 302 -20.39 16.55 3.45
CA GLY A 302 -20.95 17.84 3.86
C GLY A 302 -20.05 19.04 3.56
N GLU A 303 -18.73 18.91 3.73
CA GLU A 303 -17.77 19.99 3.46
C GLU A 303 -17.69 20.36 1.97
N PHE A 304 -17.78 19.36 1.07
CA PHE A 304 -17.68 19.56 -0.37
C PHE A 304 -19.03 19.55 -1.11
N ASP A 305 -20.15 19.41 -0.38
CA ASP A 305 -21.51 19.29 -0.93
C ASP A 305 -21.65 18.20 -2.01
N ILE A 306 -21.04 17.04 -1.77
CA ILE A 306 -21.07 15.88 -2.70
C ILE A 306 -22.14 14.90 -2.24
N SER A 307 -23.26 14.85 -2.97
CA SER A 307 -24.36 13.92 -2.70
C SER A 307 -24.18 12.55 -3.36
N GLU A 308 -23.58 12.49 -4.54
CA GLU A 308 -23.35 11.24 -5.27
C GLU A 308 -22.03 10.56 -4.83
N ARG A 309 -22.14 9.70 -3.81
CA ARG A 309 -21.03 8.89 -3.28
C ARG A 309 -21.46 7.47 -2.94
N ALA A 310 -20.49 6.58 -2.76
CA ALA A 310 -20.70 5.28 -2.12
C ALA A 310 -19.56 4.95 -1.14
N THR A 311 -19.84 4.10 -0.16
CA THR A 311 -18.82 3.53 0.73
C THR A 311 -18.69 2.03 0.47
N LEU A 312 -17.52 1.62 -0.02
CA LEU A 312 -17.20 0.22 -0.28
C LEU A 312 -16.44 -0.38 0.90
N TYR A 313 -17.14 -1.14 1.74
CA TYR A 313 -16.56 -1.91 2.83
C TYR A 313 -16.03 -3.25 2.34
N SER A 314 -14.82 -3.60 2.78
CA SER A 314 -14.27 -4.94 2.53
C SER A 314 -14.91 -5.96 3.46
N SER A 315 -15.64 -6.93 2.91
CA SER A 315 -16.22 -8.05 3.66
C SER A 315 -15.24 -9.20 3.83
N THR A 316 -14.33 -9.40 2.88
CA THR A 316 -13.32 -10.47 2.91
C THR A 316 -12.00 -10.00 2.31
N GLU A 317 -10.89 -10.36 2.94
CA GLU A 317 -9.52 -10.17 2.41
C GLU A 317 -9.03 -11.51 1.86
N PHE A 318 -8.97 -11.64 0.54
CA PHE A 318 -8.47 -12.85 -0.13
C PHE A 318 -6.96 -12.85 -0.28
N LYS A 319 -6.35 -11.67 -0.48
CA LYS A 319 -4.90 -11.49 -0.58
C LYS A 319 -4.52 -10.12 -0.06
N LYS A 320 -3.42 -10.08 0.68
CA LYS A 320 -2.73 -8.87 1.07
C LYS A 320 -1.27 -9.21 1.27
N ILE A 321 -0.46 -8.93 0.27
CA ILE A 321 0.99 -9.15 0.27
C ILE A 321 1.69 -7.90 -0.28
N ARG A 322 3.01 -7.88 -0.12
CA ARG A 322 3.87 -6.95 -0.85
C ARG A 322 4.24 -7.60 -2.18
N LEU A 323 4.43 -6.77 -3.19
CA LEU A 323 5.01 -7.24 -4.44
C LEU A 323 6.48 -7.49 -4.20
N LEU A 324 6.96 -8.59 -4.76
CA LEU A 324 8.38 -8.80 -4.99
C LEU A 324 8.66 -8.33 -6.42
N TYR A 325 9.73 -7.57 -6.56
CA TYR A 325 10.19 -7.01 -7.82
C TYR A 325 11.35 -7.83 -8.36
N PHE A 326 11.44 -7.86 -9.69
CA PHE A 326 12.52 -8.52 -10.43
C PHE A 326 12.69 -10.00 -10.11
N THR A 327 11.57 -10.71 -9.88
CA THR A 327 11.51 -12.17 -9.73
C THR A 327 11.04 -12.82 -11.03
N ASP A 328 11.32 -14.11 -11.21
CA ASP A 328 10.85 -14.85 -12.40
C ASP A 328 9.37 -15.24 -12.33
N ASP A 329 8.70 -15.01 -11.19
CA ASP A 329 7.31 -15.41 -10.94
C ASP A 329 6.35 -14.87 -12.00
N PHE A 330 6.57 -13.65 -12.51
CA PHE A 330 5.73 -13.04 -13.55
C PHE A 330 5.81 -13.81 -14.86
N LYS A 331 7.03 -14.16 -15.28
CA LYS A 331 7.30 -14.91 -16.53
C LYS A 331 6.79 -16.35 -16.41
N ASP A 332 6.93 -16.95 -15.24
CA ASP A 332 6.42 -18.29 -14.95
C ASP A 332 4.89 -18.31 -15.03
N TRP A 333 4.22 -17.32 -14.42
CA TRP A 333 2.77 -17.20 -14.49
C TRP A 333 2.26 -16.98 -15.92
N GLU A 334 2.91 -16.10 -16.69
CA GLU A 334 2.59 -15.88 -18.11
C GLU A 334 2.79 -17.14 -18.95
N SER A 335 3.83 -17.93 -18.67
CA SER A 335 4.10 -19.16 -19.41
C SER A 335 3.08 -20.27 -19.09
N GLU A 336 2.56 -20.31 -17.86
CA GLU A 336 1.54 -21.28 -17.44
C GLU A 336 0.14 -20.94 -17.97
N HIS A 337 -0.20 -19.64 -18.08
CA HIS A 337 -1.58 -19.20 -18.35
C HIS A 337 -1.78 -18.47 -19.68
N GLY A 338 -0.74 -17.88 -20.26
CA GLY A 338 -0.81 -16.99 -21.42
C GLY A 338 -0.51 -17.63 -22.78
N ALA A 339 -0.66 -18.95 -22.90
CA ALA A 339 -0.39 -19.71 -24.12
C ALA A 339 -1.47 -19.54 -25.20
#